data_AF-A0A1X9Z1U4-F1
#
_entry.id   AF-A0A1X9Z1U4-F1
#
_cell.length_a   1.000
_cell.length_b   1.000
_cell.length_c   1.000
_cell.angle_alpha   90.00
_cell.angle_beta   90.00
_cell.angle_gamma   90.00
#
_symmetry.space_group_name_H-M   'P 1'
#
loop_
_entity.id
_entity.type
_entity.pdbx_description
1 polymer ?
#
loop_
_entity_poly.entity_id
_entity_poly.type
_entity_poly.pdbx_seq_one_letter_code
_entity_poly.pdbx_strand_id
1 'polypeptide(L)'
;MHLQITPSYLAIKVIWKDDHMFEINVQATNGRYLGTTDVYETSDNLANFARLLLNYKAEKDLIYEAGKKDGYAYFGMKLSPINHSGHISVLINLEENVATEYRDDEKDKLKLEIIVEPHAIDVFQKELLKLAITEEGIATLYGRTD
;
A
#
# COMPACT_ATOMS: atom_id res chain seq x y z
N MET A 1 -23.51 -22.15 0.57
CA MET A 1 -22.80 -20.92 0.17
C MET A 1 -21.39 -21.01 0.72
N HIS A 2 -20.41 -21.42 -0.09
CA HIS A 2 -19.00 -21.35 0.30
C HIS A 2 -18.52 -19.94 0.00
N LEU A 3 -18.17 -19.18 1.04
CA LEU A 3 -17.44 -17.94 0.87
C LEU A 3 -16.06 -18.32 0.31
N GLN A 4 -15.77 -17.95 -0.93
CA GLN A 4 -14.39 -17.89 -1.40
C GLN A 4 -13.68 -16.88 -0.50
N ILE A 5 -12.70 -17.35 0.27
CA ILE A 5 -11.83 -16.47 1.04
C ILE A 5 -10.92 -15.79 0.02
N THR A 6 -11.17 -14.51 -0.26
CA THR A 6 -10.22 -13.71 -1.02
C THR A 6 -8.96 -13.58 -0.16
N PRO A 7 -7.78 -14.02 -0.63
CA PRO A 7 -6.55 -13.84 0.12
C PRO A 7 -6.33 -12.34 0.40
N SER A 8 -5.85 -12.00 1.59
CA SER A 8 -5.55 -10.61 1.93
C SER A 8 -4.33 -10.13 1.14
N TYR A 9 -4.36 -8.90 0.64
CA TYR A 9 -3.22 -8.31 -0.08
C TYR A 9 -3.26 -6.78 -0.13
N LEU A 10 -2.12 -6.21 -0.46
CA LEU A 10 -1.95 -4.84 -0.96
C LEU A 10 -1.26 -4.93 -2.33
N ALA A 11 -1.80 -4.29 -3.35
CA ALA A 11 -1.23 -4.20 -4.68
C ALA A 11 -1.02 -2.73 -5.06
N ILE A 12 0.16 -2.43 -5.61
CA ILE A 12 0.52 -1.11 -6.13
C ILE A 12 0.86 -1.29 -7.61
N LYS A 13 0.18 -0.56 -8.48
CA LYS A 13 0.33 -0.67 -9.94
C LYS A 13 0.49 0.71 -10.56
N VAL A 14 1.46 0.88 -11.46
CA VAL A 14 1.52 2.10 -12.29
C VAL A 14 0.39 2.06 -13.33
N ILE A 15 -0.42 3.11 -13.36
CA ILE A 15 -1.55 3.25 -14.31
C ILE A 15 -1.35 4.39 -15.31
N TRP A 16 -0.49 5.36 -15.00
CA TRP A 16 -0.14 6.47 -15.89
C TRP A 16 1.24 7.04 -15.54
N LYS A 17 1.93 7.66 -16.49
CA LYS A 17 3.20 8.39 -16.26
C LYS A 17 3.43 9.52 -17.26
N ASP A 18 4.17 10.55 -16.84
CA ASP A 18 4.78 11.59 -17.67
C ASP A 18 6.28 11.76 -17.36
N ASP A 19 6.89 12.84 -17.85
CA ASP A 19 8.32 13.15 -17.68
C ASP A 19 8.72 13.52 -16.23
N HIS A 20 7.76 13.67 -15.31
CA HIS A 20 7.97 14.19 -13.96
C HIS A 20 7.43 13.27 -12.86
N MET A 21 6.32 12.58 -13.11
CA MET A 21 5.64 11.75 -12.12
C MET A 21 4.84 10.62 -12.78
N PHE A 22 4.43 9.67 -11.94
CA PHE A 22 3.51 8.62 -12.34
C PHE A 22 2.36 8.52 -11.36
N GLU A 23 1.25 7.96 -11.83
CA GLU A 23 0.07 7.67 -11.03
C GLU A 23 0.06 6.17 -10.72
N ILE A 24 -0.15 5.84 -9.45
CA ILE A 24 -0.33 4.47 -9.00
C ILE A 24 -1.77 4.22 -8.58
N ASN A 25 -2.30 3.10 -9.02
CA ASN A 25 -3.47 2.48 -8.41
C ASN A 25 -3.01 1.64 -7.21
N VAL A 26 -3.60 1.91 -6.05
CA VAL A 26 -3.39 1.16 -4.82
C VAL A 26 -4.67 0.43 -4.49
N GLN A 27 -4.62 -0.90 -4.48
CA GLN A 27 -5.74 -1.76 -4.12
C GLN A 27 -5.38 -2.61 -2.89
N ALA A 28 -6.28 -2.66 -1.91
CA ALA A 28 -6.03 -3.44 -0.70
C ALA A 28 -7.27 -4.17 -0.20
N THR A 29 -7.08 -5.39 0.31
CA THR A 29 -8.12 -6.16 0.99
C THR A 29 -7.56 -6.95 2.15
N ASN A 30 -8.34 -7.07 3.22
CA ASN A 30 -8.09 -8.00 4.32
C ASN A 30 -8.99 -9.25 4.26
N GLY A 31 -9.57 -9.54 3.09
CA GLY A 31 -10.53 -10.62 2.86
C GLY A 31 -11.98 -10.28 3.24
N ARG A 32 -12.22 -9.17 3.96
CA ARG A 32 -13.58 -8.69 4.31
C ARG A 32 -13.91 -7.33 3.71
N TYR A 33 -12.95 -6.42 3.76
CA TYR A 33 -13.03 -5.10 3.16
C TYR A 33 -12.11 -5.04 1.95
N LEU A 34 -12.49 -4.29 0.93
CA LEU A 34 -11.71 -4.02 -0.27
C LEU A 34 -11.84 -2.53 -0.56
N GLY A 35 -10.73 -1.89 -0.92
CA GLY A 35 -10.73 -0.53 -1.42
C GLY A 35 -9.65 -0.29 -2.44
N THR A 36 -9.77 0.84 -3.11
CA THR A 36 -8.85 1.32 -4.14
C THR A 36 -8.71 2.84 -4.02
N THR A 37 -7.56 3.37 -4.42
CA THR A 37 -7.35 4.81 -4.65
C THR A 37 -6.27 4.97 -5.70
N ASP A 38 -6.31 6.09 -6.43
CA ASP A 38 -5.29 6.46 -7.39
C ASP A 38 -4.53 7.69 -6.86
N VAL A 39 -3.19 7.58 -6.75
CA VAL A 39 -2.35 8.65 -6.18
C VAL A 39 -1.13 8.92 -7.06
N TYR A 40 -0.74 10.18 -7.14
CA TYR A 40 0.52 10.57 -7.78
C TYR A 40 1.72 10.24 -6.90
N GLU A 41 2.81 9.82 -7.55
CA GLU A 41 4.07 9.49 -6.91
C GLU A 41 5.26 9.75 -7.84
N THR A 42 6.46 9.71 -7.25
CA THR A 42 7.76 9.87 -7.91
C THR A 42 8.63 8.64 -7.69
N SER A 43 9.50 8.38 -8.66
CA SER A 43 10.42 7.23 -8.67
C SER A 43 11.35 7.25 -7.47
N ASP A 44 11.83 8.44 -7.09
CA ASP A 44 12.76 8.61 -5.97
C ASP A 44 12.11 8.30 -4.62
N ASN A 45 10.93 8.82 -4.34
CA ASN A 45 10.22 8.56 -3.08
C ASN A 45 9.93 7.07 -2.92
N LEU A 46 9.36 6.44 -3.96
CA LEU A 46 8.98 5.04 -3.91
C LEU A 46 10.20 4.12 -3.82
N ALA A 47 11.27 4.42 -4.57
CA ALA A 47 12.53 3.67 -4.50
C ALA A 47 13.21 3.82 -3.13
N ASN A 48 13.15 5.02 -2.52
CA ASN A 48 13.67 5.24 -1.18
C ASN A 48 12.92 4.41 -0.14
N PHE A 49 11.59 4.37 -0.21
CA PHE A 49 10.80 3.51 0.65
C PHE A 49 11.10 2.01 0.42
N ALA A 50 11.17 1.58 -0.84
CA ALA A 50 11.54 0.20 -1.16
C ALA A 50 12.94 -0.19 -0.63
N ARG A 51 13.88 0.75 -0.51
CA ARG A 51 15.17 0.50 0.14
C ARG A 51 15.06 0.42 1.67
N LEU A 52 14.12 1.11 2.30
CA LEU A 52 13.87 0.98 3.75
C LEU A 52 13.26 -0.36 4.14
N LEU A 53 12.51 -0.99 3.23
CA LEU A 53 12.01 -2.35 3.39
C LEU A 53 13.16 -3.39 3.37
N LEU A 54 14.27 -3.07 2.70
CA LEU A 54 15.43 -3.95 2.65
C LEU A 54 16.04 -4.10 4.05
N ASN A 55 16.00 -5.32 4.59
CA ASN A 55 16.39 -5.62 5.97
C ASN A 55 15.50 -4.98 7.04
N TYR A 56 14.21 -4.74 6.77
CA TYR A 56 13.28 -4.32 7.80
C TYR A 56 13.24 -5.37 8.94
N LYS A 57 13.91 -5.07 10.06
CA LYS A 57 14.06 -6.01 11.20
C LYS A 57 12.86 -6.07 12.14
N ALA A 58 11.76 -5.41 11.77
CA ALA A 58 10.57 -5.31 12.61
C ALA A 58 10.90 -4.84 14.05
N GLU A 59 11.86 -3.92 14.21
CA GLU A 59 12.23 -3.35 15.52
C GLU A 59 11.54 -2.00 15.79
N LYS A 60 11.07 -1.35 14.72
CA LYS A 60 10.39 -0.05 14.77
C LYS A 60 9.32 -0.01 13.69
N ASP A 61 8.34 0.87 13.91
CA ASP A 61 7.36 1.16 12.88
C ASP A 61 8.02 1.77 11.64
N LEU A 62 7.61 1.33 10.47
CA LEU A 62 7.97 1.94 9.20
C LEU A 62 6.71 2.49 8.55
N ILE A 63 6.76 3.75 8.13
CA ILE A 63 5.60 4.46 7.57
C ILE A 63 5.96 4.93 6.17
N TYR A 64 5.01 4.80 5.27
CA TYR A 64 5.06 5.36 3.93
C TYR A 64 3.73 6.02 3.59
N GLU A 65 3.80 7.14 2.88
CA GLU A 65 2.66 7.94 2.47
C GLU A 65 2.87 8.43 1.05
N ALA A 66 1.82 8.40 0.25
CA ALA A 66 1.73 8.96 -1.10
C ALA A 66 0.46 9.81 -1.22
N GLY A 67 0.54 10.89 -1.98
CA GLY A 67 -0.48 11.93 -2.00
C GLY A 67 -0.49 12.79 -0.73
N LYS A 68 -1.62 13.44 -0.46
CA LYS A 68 -1.77 14.32 0.70
C LYS A 68 -3.01 13.93 1.46
N LYS A 69 -2.86 13.67 2.76
CA LYS A 69 -3.99 13.39 3.65
C LYS A 69 -4.97 14.57 3.66
N ASP A 70 -6.26 14.28 3.57
CA ASP A 70 -7.31 15.28 3.36
C ASP A 70 -7.07 16.15 2.09
N GLY A 71 -6.31 15.62 1.12
CA GLY A 71 -5.99 16.23 -0.18
C GLY A 71 -6.94 15.80 -1.30
N TYR A 72 -6.46 15.44 -2.49
CA TYR A 72 -7.31 14.85 -3.55
C TYR A 72 -7.49 13.34 -3.30
N ALA A 73 -6.36 12.63 -3.22
CA ALA A 73 -6.28 11.22 -2.87
C ALA A 73 -5.09 10.99 -1.92
N TYR A 74 -5.15 9.89 -1.16
CA TYR A 74 -4.12 9.53 -0.19
C TYR A 74 -3.98 8.01 -0.06
N PHE A 75 -2.73 7.56 -0.03
CA PHE A 75 -2.35 6.22 0.39
C PHE A 75 -1.34 6.33 1.53
N GLY A 76 -1.61 5.64 2.63
CA GLY A 76 -0.67 5.46 3.72
C GLY A 76 -0.54 3.99 4.09
N MET A 77 0.67 3.55 4.40
CA MET A 77 0.91 2.25 5.00
C MET A 77 1.85 2.36 6.20
N LYS A 78 1.55 1.58 7.24
CA LYS A 78 2.37 1.47 8.44
C LYS A 78 2.65 -0.01 8.72
N LEU A 79 3.93 -0.37 8.76
CA LEU A 79 4.40 -1.70 9.15
C LEU A 79 4.76 -1.66 10.63
N SER A 80 4.27 -2.64 11.39
CA SER A 80 4.55 -2.79 12.82
C SER A 80 4.80 -4.27 13.19
N PRO A 81 5.86 -4.60 13.94
CA PRO A 81 6.00 -5.93 14.53
C PRO A 81 4.84 -6.22 15.48
N ILE A 82 4.26 -7.43 15.41
CA ILE A 82 3.17 -7.82 16.32
C ILE A 82 3.52 -8.99 17.24
N ASN A 83 4.61 -9.70 16.99
CA ASN A 83 5.10 -10.77 17.89
C ASN A 83 6.58 -11.09 17.67
N HIS A 84 7.12 -11.93 18.55
CA HIS A 84 8.51 -12.42 18.49
C HIS A 84 8.75 -13.44 17.37
N SER A 85 7.70 -13.92 16.70
CA SER A 85 7.80 -14.84 15.56
C SER A 85 8.10 -14.12 14.24
N GLY A 86 8.17 -12.80 14.26
CA GLY A 86 8.46 -11.98 13.08
C GLY A 86 7.23 -11.61 12.24
N HIS A 87 6.01 -11.85 12.72
CA HIS A 87 4.82 -11.37 12.00
C HIS A 87 4.74 -9.85 12.05
N ILE A 88 4.32 -9.27 10.93
CA ILE A 88 4.22 -7.82 10.75
C ILE A 88 2.76 -7.50 10.44
N SER A 89 2.19 -6.56 11.20
CA SER A 89 0.95 -5.89 10.82
C SER A 89 1.26 -4.80 9.79
N VAL A 90 0.43 -4.72 8.76
CA VAL A 90 0.45 -3.64 7.78
C VAL A 90 -0.91 -2.94 7.84
N LEU A 91 -0.92 -1.77 8.46
CA LEU A 91 -2.09 -0.90 8.52
C LEU A 91 -2.11 -0.01 7.29
N ILE A 92 -3.17 -0.11 6.50
CA ILE A 92 -3.35 0.59 5.23
C ILE A 92 -4.48 1.62 5.39
N ASN A 93 -4.25 2.84 4.93
CA ASN A 93 -5.23 3.92 4.89
C ASN A 93 -5.33 4.45 3.46
N LEU A 94 -6.53 4.41 2.88
CA LEU A 94 -6.85 4.91 1.56
C LEU A 94 -7.88 6.04 1.69
N GLU A 95 -7.69 7.13 0.95
CA GLU A 95 -8.68 8.19 0.81
C GLU A 95 -8.81 8.57 -0.66
N GLU A 96 -10.04 8.70 -1.14
CA GLU A 96 -10.35 9.12 -2.51
C GLU A 96 -11.37 10.26 -2.50
N ASN A 97 -11.29 11.14 -3.50
CA ASN A 97 -12.28 12.19 -3.66
C ASN A 97 -13.63 11.63 -4.08
N VAL A 98 -14.71 12.20 -3.54
CA VAL A 98 -16.07 11.90 -3.98
C VAL A 98 -16.55 12.92 -5.01
N ALA A 99 -17.59 12.57 -5.76
CA ALA A 99 -18.13 13.43 -6.82
C ALA A 99 -18.76 14.75 -6.32
N THR A 100 -18.90 14.92 -5.01
CA THR A 100 -19.54 16.06 -4.36
C THR A 100 -18.63 16.65 -3.31
N GLU A 101 -18.43 17.97 -3.36
CA GLU A 101 -17.63 18.73 -2.38
C GLU A 101 -18.56 19.61 -1.52
N TYR A 102 -19.63 19.04 -0.96
CA TYR A 102 -20.56 19.80 -0.12
C TYR A 102 -20.04 19.99 1.31
N ARG A 103 -19.07 19.18 1.72
CA ARG A 103 -18.39 19.29 3.01
C ARG A 103 -16.88 19.18 2.82
N ASP A 104 -16.12 19.91 3.65
CA ASP A 104 -14.65 19.90 3.63
C ASP A 104 -14.06 18.50 3.91
N ASP A 105 -14.82 17.61 4.56
CA ASP A 105 -14.41 16.24 4.93
C ASP A 105 -14.98 15.15 4.01
N GLU A 106 -15.69 15.52 2.94
CA GLU A 106 -16.39 14.59 2.06
C GLU A 106 -15.40 13.79 1.20
N LYS A 107 -15.10 12.57 1.65
CA LYS A 107 -14.17 11.64 0.99
C LYS A 107 -14.59 10.21 1.25
N ASP A 108 -14.29 9.33 0.30
CA ASP A 108 -14.29 7.90 0.55
C ASP A 108 -13.03 7.57 1.33
N LYS A 109 -13.18 6.93 2.50
CA LYS A 109 -12.07 6.58 3.39
C LYS A 109 -12.13 5.11 3.76
N LEU A 110 -11.01 4.42 3.65
CA LEU A 110 -10.86 3.03 4.10
C LEU A 110 -9.60 2.86 4.92
N LYS A 111 -9.76 2.23 6.09
CA LYS A 111 -8.63 1.78 6.90
C LYS A 111 -8.77 0.29 7.18
N LEU A 112 -7.77 -0.49 6.79
CA LEU A 112 -7.73 -1.93 7.01
C LEU A 112 -6.34 -2.40 7.42
N GLU A 113 -6.27 -3.61 7.93
CA GLU A 113 -5.03 -4.24 8.37
C GLU A 113 -4.87 -5.60 7.71
N ILE A 114 -3.67 -5.91 7.24
CA ILE A 114 -3.25 -7.25 6.81
C ILE A 114 -2.07 -7.71 7.66
N ILE A 115 -1.99 -9.01 7.93
CA ILE A 115 -0.84 -9.61 8.63
C ILE A 115 0.02 -10.31 7.60
N VAL A 116 1.32 -10.04 7.60
CA VAL A 116 2.27 -10.58 6.62
C VAL A 116 3.43 -11.29 7.30
N GLU A 117 4.06 -12.21 6.57
CA GLU A 117 5.31 -12.84 6.97
C GLU A 117 6.52 -12.05 6.43
N PRO A 118 7.71 -12.15 7.08
CA PRO A 118 8.92 -11.47 6.62
C PRO A 118 9.25 -11.75 5.15
N HIS A 119 9.04 -12.98 4.68
CA HIS A 119 9.30 -13.35 3.29
C HIS A 119 8.42 -12.56 2.30
N ALA A 120 7.18 -12.25 2.65
CA ALA A 120 6.28 -11.47 1.79
C ALA A 120 6.79 -10.02 1.66
N ILE A 121 7.37 -9.46 2.72
CA ILE A 121 8.05 -8.14 2.67
C ILE A 121 9.25 -8.20 1.73
N ASP A 122 10.07 -9.24 1.77
CA ASP A 122 11.24 -9.38 0.89
C ASP A 122 10.87 -9.46 -0.60
N VAL A 123 9.77 -10.14 -0.93
CA VAL A 123 9.25 -10.22 -2.29
C VAL A 123 8.69 -8.87 -2.72
N PHE A 124 7.80 -8.29 -1.91
CA PHE A 124 7.20 -6.99 -2.17
C PHE A 124 8.26 -5.90 -2.34
N GLN A 125 9.31 -5.92 -1.52
CA GLN A 125 10.45 -4.99 -1.59
C GLN A 125 11.09 -4.99 -2.99
N LYS A 126 11.37 -6.18 -3.54
CA LYS A 126 12.02 -6.33 -4.85
C LYS A 126 11.11 -5.86 -5.97
N GLU A 127 9.83 -6.22 -5.89
CA GLU A 127 8.83 -5.80 -6.88
C GLU A 127 8.62 -4.28 -6.84
N LEU A 128 8.52 -3.70 -5.63
CA LEU A 128 8.32 -2.27 -5.44
C LEU A 128 9.53 -1.46 -5.92
N LEU A 129 10.75 -1.93 -5.63
CA LEU A 129 11.96 -1.31 -6.13
C LEU A 129 12.04 -1.36 -7.66
N LYS A 130 11.66 -2.49 -8.27
CA LYS A 130 11.60 -2.61 -9.72
C LYS A 130 10.54 -1.68 -10.31
N LEU A 131 9.35 -1.64 -9.72
CA LEU A 131 8.26 -0.75 -10.12
C LEU A 131 8.70 0.71 -10.07
N ALA A 132 9.36 1.13 -8.99
CA ALA A 132 9.86 2.50 -8.83
C ALA A 132 10.93 2.88 -9.87
N ILE A 133 11.83 1.96 -10.22
CA ILE A 133 12.91 2.23 -11.19
C ILE A 133 12.42 2.22 -12.64
N THR A 134 11.48 1.33 -12.95
CA THR A 134 10.96 1.14 -14.31
C THR A 134 9.72 1.96 -14.61
N GLU A 135 9.06 2.48 -13.57
CA GLU A 135 7.77 3.17 -13.63
C GLU A 135 6.72 2.30 -14.33
N GLU A 136 6.79 0.97 -14.11
CA GLU A 136 5.97 -0.03 -14.77
C GLU A 136 5.75 -1.27 -13.89
N GLY A 137 4.63 -1.95 -14.12
CA GLY A 137 4.32 -3.22 -13.48
C GLY A 137 3.48 -3.08 -12.20
N ILE A 138 3.53 -4.14 -11.39
CA ILE A 138 2.75 -4.30 -10.16
C ILE A 138 3.68 -4.85 -9.07
N ALA A 139 3.58 -4.31 -7.86
CA ALA A 139 4.15 -4.88 -6.65
C ALA A 139 3.02 -5.35 -5.73
N THR A 140 3.08 -6.59 -5.27
CA THR A 140 2.02 -7.19 -4.44
C THR A 140 2.56 -7.70 -3.12
N LEU A 141 1.98 -7.23 -2.03
CA LEU A 141 2.22 -7.73 -0.68
C LEU A 141 1.07 -8.64 -0.28
N TYR A 142 1.32 -9.94 -0.26
CA TYR A 142 0.34 -10.93 0.18
C TYR A 142 0.33 -11.05 1.71
N GLY A 143 -0.85 -11.00 2.29
CA GLY A 143 -1.07 -11.35 3.69
C GLY A 143 -1.17 -12.86 3.88
N ARG A 144 -1.08 -13.27 5.14
CA ARG A 144 -1.15 -14.68 5.53
C ARG A 144 -2.52 -15.25 5.17
N THR A 145 -2.50 -16.45 4.60
CA THR A 145 -3.67 -17.30 4.50
C THR A 145 -3.75 -18.14 5.76
N ASP A 146 -4.67 -17.79 6.66
CA ASP A 146 -5.02 -18.61 7.83
C ASP A 146 -5.82 -19.86 7.40
#